data_AF-A0A6P4EKK4-F1
#
_entry.id   AF-A0A6P4EKK4-F1
#
_cell.length_a   1.000
_cell.length_b   1.000
_cell.length_c   1.000
_cell.angle_alpha   90.00
_cell.angle_beta   90.00
_cell.angle_gamma   90.00
#
_symmetry.space_group_name_H-M   'P 1'
#
loop_
_entity.id
_entity.type
_entity.pdbx_description
1 polymer ?
#
loop_
_entity_poly.entity_id
_entity_poly.type
_entity_poly.pdbx_seq_one_letter_code
_entity_poly.pdbx_strand_id
1 'polypeptide(L)'
;MEKPKTIKTLSDLVHSSLKVGMEDILYNRDYFLHTKDPVSMELYAKKITSLPTTKENEADEDEPVDPNPASTDPAKSYRDIVHSHETGAHAKDSAASNWLDPETGLLRVKHERFAFHVDVAAAYKIIAETFSEQDICDLTEVSMFPPQKTVMIMQKNSPMRKVISYGLRRVTETGILSYHFNVWHSRKPPCVKKIETSDLHVDMDTVSSALLILLFSYAFTIMILGTEILYSKWQYRLIIRLN
;
A
#
# COMPACT_ATOMS: atom_id res chain seq x y z
N MET A 1 16.97 -5.39 -10.36
CA MET A 1 16.79 -5.63 -8.90
C MET A 1 15.36 -5.24 -8.52
N GLU A 2 14.72 -5.89 -7.55
CA GLU A 2 13.38 -5.45 -7.06
C GLU A 2 13.52 -4.08 -6.38
N LYS A 3 12.62 -3.14 -6.69
CA LYS A 3 12.63 -1.83 -6.03
C LYS A 3 12.46 -2.04 -4.52
N PRO A 4 13.27 -1.40 -3.67
CA PRO A 4 13.19 -1.61 -2.23
C PRO A 4 11.81 -1.16 -1.72
N LYS A 5 11.11 -2.08 -1.05
CA LYS A 5 9.80 -1.82 -0.44
C LYS A 5 9.97 -0.95 0.81
N THR A 6 9.39 0.25 0.79
CA THR A 6 9.48 1.24 1.88
C THR A 6 8.53 0.93 3.03
N ILE A 7 7.32 0.41 2.74
CA ILE A 7 6.29 0.12 3.74
C ILE A 7 6.29 -1.38 4.00
N LYS A 8 6.56 -1.80 5.25
CA LYS A 8 6.60 -3.22 5.65
C LYS A 8 5.70 -3.54 6.82
N THR A 9 5.45 -2.55 7.68
CA THR A 9 4.66 -2.73 8.89
C THR A 9 3.38 -1.91 8.84
N LEU A 10 2.42 -2.27 9.69
CA LEU A 10 1.20 -1.50 9.86
C LEU A 10 1.50 -0.06 10.31
N SER A 11 2.51 0.12 11.18
CA SER A 11 2.95 1.45 11.63
C SER A 11 3.46 2.31 10.46
N ASP A 12 4.27 1.73 9.55
CA ASP A 12 4.73 2.45 8.36
C ASP A 12 3.55 2.89 7.48
N LEU A 13 2.51 2.04 7.37
CA LEU A 13 1.32 2.34 6.60
C LEU A 13 0.52 3.51 7.22
N VAL A 14 0.36 3.52 8.56
CA VAL A 14 -0.34 4.60 9.30
C VAL A 14 0.33 5.96 9.10
N HIS A 15 1.65 6.01 9.03
CA HIS A 15 2.44 7.23 8.85
C HIS A 15 2.68 7.61 7.39
N SER A 16 2.37 6.71 6.45
CA SER A 16 2.52 6.96 5.02
C SER A 16 1.49 7.95 4.48
N SER A 17 1.77 8.49 3.29
CA SER A 17 0.83 9.32 2.52
C SER A 17 -0.27 8.52 1.81
N LEU A 18 -0.26 7.18 1.90
CA LEU A 18 -1.27 6.34 1.26
C LEU A 18 -2.64 6.53 1.92
N LYS A 19 -3.68 6.55 1.08
CA LYS A 19 -5.07 6.40 1.52
C LYS A 19 -5.30 4.92 1.85
N VAL A 20 -6.07 4.64 2.89
CA VAL A 20 -6.36 3.26 3.31
C VAL A 20 -7.86 3.04 3.31
N GLY A 21 -8.30 1.90 2.80
CA GLY A 21 -9.65 1.41 2.96
C GLY A 21 -9.70 -0.01 3.47
N MET A 22 -10.90 -0.45 3.77
CA MET A 22 -11.14 -1.73 4.39
C MET A 22 -12.39 -2.40 3.82
N GLU A 23 -12.32 -3.72 3.68
CA GLU A 23 -13.46 -4.55 3.30
C GLU A 23 -14.58 -4.44 4.34
N ASP A 24 -15.80 -4.18 3.87
CA ASP A 24 -16.97 -4.06 4.71
C ASP A 24 -17.53 -5.43 5.14
N ILE A 25 -16.89 -6.01 6.16
CA ILE A 25 -17.32 -7.26 6.79
C ILE A 25 -17.46 -7.09 8.30
N LEU A 26 -18.40 -7.84 8.88
CA LEU A 26 -18.69 -7.84 10.31
C LEU A 26 -17.44 -8.07 11.17
N TYR A 27 -16.56 -8.99 10.76
CA TYR A 27 -15.32 -9.29 11.48
C TYR A 27 -14.39 -8.07 11.60
N ASN A 28 -14.25 -7.27 10.54
CA ASN A 28 -13.40 -6.08 10.55
C ASN A 28 -13.99 -4.99 11.46
N ARG A 29 -15.32 -4.80 11.43
CA ARG A 29 -16.02 -3.86 12.31
C ARG A 29 -15.89 -4.27 13.78
N ASP A 30 -16.14 -5.54 14.09
CA ASP A 30 -16.03 -6.11 15.43
C ASP A 30 -14.59 -6.04 15.99
N TYR A 31 -13.60 -6.34 15.15
CA TYR A 31 -12.19 -6.21 15.52
C TYR A 31 -11.89 -4.83 16.08
N PHE A 32 -12.37 -3.82 15.37
CA PHE A 32 -12.12 -2.43 15.65
C PHE A 32 -12.89 -1.97 16.92
N LEU A 33 -14.11 -2.48 17.18
CA LEU A 33 -14.86 -2.29 18.44
C LEU A 33 -14.13 -2.78 19.69
N HIS A 34 -13.40 -3.88 19.55
CA HIS A 34 -12.85 -4.63 20.67
C HIS A 34 -11.32 -4.59 20.77
N THR A 35 -10.63 -4.10 19.74
CA THR A 35 -9.16 -4.06 19.73
C THR A 35 -8.63 -3.12 20.80
N LYS A 36 -7.45 -3.47 21.32
CA LYS A 36 -6.65 -2.66 22.25
C LYS A 36 -5.31 -2.28 21.66
N ASP A 37 -5.04 -2.67 20.42
CA ASP A 37 -3.79 -2.37 19.74
C ASP A 37 -3.74 -0.88 19.38
N PRO A 38 -2.77 -0.10 19.89
CA PRO A 38 -2.71 1.33 19.66
C PRO A 38 -2.52 1.67 18.18
N VAL A 39 -1.75 0.86 17.43
CA VAL A 39 -1.48 1.12 16.01
C VAL A 39 -2.75 0.94 15.17
N SER A 40 -3.53 -0.11 15.45
CA SER A 40 -4.80 -0.35 14.77
C SER A 40 -5.85 0.72 15.09
N MET A 41 -5.94 1.17 16.34
CA MET A 41 -6.82 2.28 16.72
C MET A 41 -6.43 3.58 16.00
N GLU A 42 -5.12 3.86 15.90
CA GLU A 42 -4.61 5.01 15.16
C GLU A 42 -4.93 4.92 13.67
N LEU A 43 -4.71 3.75 13.04
CA LEU A 43 -5.06 3.51 11.64
C LEU A 43 -6.53 3.83 11.36
N TYR A 44 -7.42 3.32 12.22
CA TYR A 44 -8.85 3.52 12.04
C TYR A 44 -9.26 5.00 12.15
N ALA A 45 -8.78 5.67 13.20
CA ALA A 45 -9.08 7.09 13.44
C ALA A 45 -8.52 7.99 12.32
N LYS A 46 -7.31 7.68 11.83
CA LYS A 46 -6.57 8.55 10.91
C LYS A 46 -6.81 8.28 9.43
N LYS A 47 -7.24 7.07 9.06
CA LYS A 47 -7.34 6.66 7.64
C LYS A 47 -8.71 6.11 7.24
N ILE A 48 -9.44 5.47 8.15
CA ILE A 48 -10.71 4.81 7.83
C ILE A 48 -11.91 5.72 8.08
N THR A 49 -11.90 6.46 9.18
CA THR A 49 -12.97 7.41 9.59
C THR A 49 -12.69 8.86 9.22
N SER A 50 -11.44 9.22 8.96
CA SER A 50 -11.08 10.58 8.56
C SER A 50 -11.71 10.90 7.20
N LEU A 51 -12.72 11.77 7.23
CA LEU A 51 -13.29 12.42 6.06
C LEU A 51 -12.16 13.00 5.18
N PRO A 52 -12.17 12.79 3.86
CA PRO A 52 -11.20 13.43 2.99
C PRO A 52 -11.41 14.94 3.06
N THR A 53 -10.53 15.66 3.74
CA THR A 53 -10.48 17.12 3.66
C THR A 53 -9.90 17.51 2.30
N THR A 54 -10.76 17.59 1.29
CA THR A 54 -10.49 18.39 0.10
C THR A 54 -10.79 19.84 0.50
N LYS A 55 -9.75 20.67 0.70
CA LYS A 55 -9.93 22.12 0.80
C LYS A 55 -9.70 22.72 -0.58
N GLU A 56 -10.72 23.39 -1.14
CA GLU A 56 -10.71 24.80 -1.59
C GLU A 56 -11.97 25.14 -2.42
N ASN A 57 -12.68 26.19 -1.96
CA ASN A 57 -13.76 26.98 -2.62
C ASN A 57 -15.13 26.25 -2.71
N GLU A 58 -16.30 26.77 -2.31
CA GLU A 58 -16.84 28.12 -2.16
C GLU A 58 -18.05 28.08 -1.18
N ALA A 59 -18.54 29.25 -0.79
CA ALA A 59 -19.51 29.55 0.26
C ALA A 59 -20.93 28.95 0.09
N ASP A 60 -21.61 28.71 1.23
CA ASP A 60 -23.00 29.12 1.61
C ASP A 60 -23.47 28.28 2.83
N GLU A 61 -23.64 28.90 4.01
CA GLU A 61 -24.93 29.19 4.71
C GLU A 61 -25.79 27.93 4.98
N ASP A 62 -26.36 27.59 6.15
CA ASP A 62 -26.50 28.11 7.52
C ASP A 62 -26.94 26.87 8.36
N GLU A 63 -26.48 26.66 9.58
CA GLU A 63 -27.27 26.63 10.84
C GLU A 63 -27.14 25.27 11.58
N PRO A 64 -27.38 25.16 12.90
CA PRO A 64 -26.68 25.81 14.00
C PRO A 64 -25.97 24.78 14.93
N VAL A 65 -24.91 25.26 15.58
CA VAL A 65 -24.22 24.60 16.70
C VAL A 65 -25.05 24.78 17.97
N ASP A 66 -25.25 23.73 18.76
CA ASP A 66 -25.60 23.86 20.18
C ASP A 66 -24.59 23.15 21.10
N PRO A 67 -24.28 23.68 22.30
CA PRO A 67 -23.04 23.46 23.01
C PRO A 67 -23.20 22.59 24.28
N ASN A 68 -22.27 21.68 24.56
CA ASN A 68 -21.41 21.76 25.75
C ASN A 68 -20.49 20.52 25.87
N PRO A 69 -19.29 20.67 26.48
CA PRO A 69 -18.24 19.67 26.50
C PRO A 69 -18.29 18.81 27.75
N ALA A 70 -18.14 17.49 27.60
CA ALA A 70 -17.80 16.61 28.70
C ALA A 70 -16.79 15.57 28.21
N SER A 71 -15.58 15.68 28.75
CA SER A 71 -14.48 14.73 28.67
C SER A 71 -14.94 13.27 28.61
N THR A 72 -14.68 12.57 27.52
CA THR A 72 -14.64 11.11 27.57
C THR A 72 -13.77 10.52 26.48
N ASP A 73 -12.94 9.57 26.87
CA ASP A 73 -11.94 8.81 26.12
C ASP A 73 -12.14 8.72 24.60
N PRO A 74 -11.07 8.86 23.78
CA PRO A 74 -11.15 8.69 22.33
C PRO A 74 -11.72 7.33 21.91
N ALA A 75 -11.57 6.30 22.76
CA ALA A 75 -12.16 4.97 22.57
C ALA A 75 -13.70 4.92 22.72
N LYS A 76 -14.32 5.92 23.36
CA LYS A 76 -15.78 5.98 23.56
C LYS A 76 -16.47 6.63 22.36
N SER A 77 -15.94 7.77 21.90
CA SER A 77 -16.33 8.38 20.62
C SER A 77 -16.22 7.39 19.45
N TYR A 78 -15.17 6.58 19.48
CA TYR A 78 -14.92 5.50 18.54
C TYR A 78 -16.04 4.43 18.50
N ARG A 79 -16.55 3.96 19.65
CA ARG A 79 -17.61 2.94 19.71
C ARG A 79 -18.95 3.47 19.22
N ASP A 80 -19.24 4.72 19.54
CA ASP A 80 -20.49 5.37 19.13
C ASP A 80 -20.54 5.57 17.60
N ILE A 81 -19.39 5.86 16.96
CA ILE A 81 -19.27 5.92 15.50
C ILE A 81 -19.56 4.56 14.87
N VAL A 82 -18.92 3.48 15.33
CA VAL A 82 -19.10 2.15 14.71
C VAL A 82 -20.53 1.61 14.88
N HIS A 83 -21.14 1.79 16.06
CA HIS A 83 -22.51 1.32 16.31
C HIS A 83 -23.57 2.06 15.49
N SER A 84 -23.34 3.33 15.13
CA SER A 84 -24.27 4.07 14.25
C SER A 84 -24.33 3.49 12.82
N HIS A 85 -23.31 2.75 12.39
CA HIS A 85 -23.25 2.10 11.07
C HIS A 85 -23.85 0.67 11.05
N GLU A 86 -24.27 0.12 12.20
CA GLU A 86 -24.80 -1.26 12.29
C GLU A 86 -26.32 -1.34 12.08
N THR A 87 -27.06 -0.23 12.21
CA THR A 87 -28.53 -0.23 12.07
C THR A 87 -28.96 0.01 10.63
N GLY A 88 -28.86 -1.02 9.78
CA GLY A 88 -29.63 -1.08 8.54
C GLY A 88 -29.03 -2.00 7.49
N ALA A 89 -29.80 -3.01 7.07
CA ALA A 89 -29.61 -3.75 5.81
C ALA A 89 -29.78 -2.88 4.55
N HIS A 90 -29.98 -1.57 4.74
CA HIS A 90 -29.93 -0.50 3.76
C HIS A 90 -29.20 0.71 4.38
N ALA A 91 -28.00 0.51 4.91
CA ALA A 91 -27.15 1.62 5.34
C ALA A 91 -26.76 2.40 4.08
N LYS A 92 -27.62 3.38 3.76
CA LYS A 92 -27.48 4.44 2.77
C LYS A 92 -26.01 4.82 2.67
N ASP A 93 -25.43 4.60 1.49
CA ASP A 93 -24.02 4.86 1.14
C ASP A 93 -23.43 5.97 2.00
N SER A 94 -22.76 5.58 3.09
CA SER A 94 -22.08 6.56 3.93
C SER A 94 -20.84 6.98 3.16
N ALA A 95 -20.98 8.02 2.35
CA ALA A 95 -19.94 8.69 1.57
C ALA A 95 -18.75 9.19 2.42
N ALA A 96 -18.75 8.92 3.73
CA ALA A 96 -17.81 9.43 4.73
C ALA A 96 -16.75 8.43 5.22
N SER A 97 -16.84 7.14 4.90
CA SER A 97 -15.93 6.11 5.44
C SER A 97 -15.35 5.21 4.35
N ASN A 98 -14.07 4.85 4.44
CA ASN A 98 -13.37 4.03 3.44
C ASN A 98 -13.70 2.51 3.52
N TRP A 99 -14.97 2.17 3.76
CA TRP A 99 -15.47 0.80 3.69
C TRP A 99 -15.89 0.48 2.25
N LEU A 100 -15.40 -0.62 1.70
CA LEU A 100 -15.58 -0.95 0.28
C LEU A 100 -15.78 -2.46 0.09
N ASP A 101 -16.43 -2.85 -1.00
CA ASP A 101 -16.42 -4.23 -1.48
C ASP A 101 -15.01 -4.65 -1.96
N PRO A 102 -14.69 -5.96 -1.92
CA PRO A 102 -13.38 -6.46 -2.34
C PRO A 102 -12.95 -6.03 -3.75
N GLU A 103 -13.87 -6.10 -4.70
CA GLU A 103 -13.61 -5.77 -6.10
C GLU A 103 -13.32 -4.27 -6.27
N THR A 104 -14.15 -3.43 -5.67
CA THR A 104 -13.99 -1.97 -5.71
C THR A 104 -12.71 -1.52 -5.02
N GLY A 105 -12.40 -2.10 -3.85
CA GLY A 105 -11.18 -1.78 -3.12
C GLY A 105 -9.92 -2.16 -3.89
N LEU A 106 -9.86 -3.37 -4.47
CA LEU A 106 -8.71 -3.82 -5.27
C LEU A 106 -8.58 -3.07 -6.59
N LEU A 107 -9.68 -2.70 -7.23
CA LEU A 107 -9.65 -1.83 -8.41
C LEU A 107 -9.00 -0.47 -8.08
N ARG A 108 -9.31 0.10 -6.91
CA ARG A 108 -8.65 1.34 -6.45
C ARG A 108 -7.17 1.15 -6.15
N VAL A 109 -6.76 0.00 -5.58
CA VAL A 109 -5.33 -0.32 -5.41
C VAL A 109 -4.58 -0.35 -6.74
N LYS A 110 -5.25 -0.84 -7.81
CA LYS A 110 -4.66 -0.91 -9.14
C LYS A 110 -4.43 0.48 -9.77
N HIS A 111 -5.38 1.39 -9.60
CA HIS A 111 -5.38 2.68 -10.31
C HIS A 111 -4.87 3.86 -9.48
N GLU A 112 -4.95 3.78 -8.15
CA GLU A 112 -4.65 4.88 -7.24
C GLU A 112 -3.58 4.48 -6.22
N ARG A 113 -2.98 5.47 -5.54
CA ARG A 113 -2.10 5.25 -4.38
C ARG A 113 -2.92 4.89 -3.14
N PHE A 114 -3.45 3.67 -3.15
CA PHE A 114 -4.40 3.16 -2.17
C PHE A 114 -3.90 1.85 -1.55
N ALA A 115 -4.08 1.71 -0.25
CA ALA A 115 -3.90 0.45 0.47
C ALA A 115 -5.28 -0.07 0.88
N PHE A 116 -5.50 -1.36 0.71
CA PHE A 116 -6.80 -1.96 0.97
C PHE A 116 -6.65 -3.21 1.83
N HIS A 117 -7.35 -3.24 2.97
CA HIS A 117 -7.43 -4.42 3.82
C HIS A 117 -8.62 -5.27 3.43
N VAL A 118 -8.38 -6.55 3.13
CA VAL A 118 -9.35 -7.50 2.57
C VAL A 118 -8.97 -8.91 2.96
N ASP A 119 -9.93 -9.84 2.95
CA ASP A 119 -9.63 -11.27 3.07
C ASP A 119 -8.62 -11.72 2.00
N VAL A 120 -7.56 -12.38 2.47
CA VAL A 120 -6.42 -12.75 1.63
C VAL A 120 -6.81 -13.76 0.55
N ALA A 121 -7.74 -14.68 0.83
CA ALA A 121 -8.18 -15.68 -0.13
C ALA A 121 -9.01 -15.05 -1.25
N ALA A 122 -9.91 -14.13 -0.91
CA ALA A 122 -10.66 -13.33 -1.88
C ALA A 122 -9.71 -12.45 -2.72
N ALA A 123 -8.77 -11.77 -2.07
CA ALA A 123 -7.86 -10.85 -2.74
C ALA A 123 -6.93 -11.56 -3.73
N TYR A 124 -6.32 -12.68 -3.37
CA TYR A 124 -5.45 -13.42 -4.28
C TYR A 124 -6.18 -13.90 -5.53
N LYS A 125 -7.47 -14.27 -5.41
CA LYS A 125 -8.28 -14.63 -6.57
C LYS A 125 -8.46 -13.42 -7.50
N ILE A 126 -8.94 -12.30 -6.97
CA ILE A 126 -9.22 -11.09 -7.75
C ILE A 126 -7.93 -10.53 -8.37
N ILE A 127 -6.82 -10.50 -7.62
CA ILE A 127 -5.52 -10.03 -8.12
C ILE A 127 -5.04 -10.90 -9.27
N ALA A 128 -5.10 -12.23 -9.14
CA ALA A 128 -4.68 -13.14 -10.20
C ALA A 128 -5.51 -13.00 -11.49
N GLU A 129 -6.78 -12.60 -11.38
CA GLU A 129 -7.69 -12.43 -12.51
C GLU A 129 -7.62 -11.02 -13.15
N THR A 130 -7.30 -9.97 -12.37
CA THR A 130 -7.46 -8.57 -12.82
C THR A 130 -6.15 -7.76 -12.92
N PHE A 131 -5.08 -8.16 -12.24
CA PHE A 131 -3.81 -7.43 -12.22
C PHE A 131 -2.87 -7.94 -13.31
N SER A 132 -2.04 -7.05 -13.87
CA SER A 132 -0.96 -7.46 -14.75
C SER A 132 0.19 -8.08 -13.96
N GLU A 133 1.08 -8.82 -14.63
CA GLU A 133 2.25 -9.42 -13.98
C GLU A 133 3.19 -8.37 -13.37
N GLN A 134 3.26 -7.18 -13.98
CA GLN A 134 4.02 -6.04 -13.43
C GLN A 134 3.35 -5.50 -12.16
N ASP A 135 2.03 -5.28 -12.20
CA ASP A 135 1.29 -4.80 -11.02
C ASP A 135 1.43 -5.78 -9.85
N ILE A 136 1.38 -7.09 -10.11
CA ILE A 136 1.58 -8.14 -9.11
C ILE A 136 2.97 -8.05 -8.45
N CYS A 137 3.99 -7.73 -9.23
CA CYS A 137 5.36 -7.57 -8.73
C CYS A 137 5.54 -6.28 -7.90
N ASP A 138 4.80 -5.23 -8.22
CA ASP A 138 4.84 -3.94 -7.51
C ASP A 138 3.97 -3.93 -6.25
N LEU A 139 2.99 -4.84 -6.15
CA LEU A 139 2.15 -5.00 -4.97
C LEU A 139 2.96 -5.35 -3.70
N THR A 140 2.55 -4.72 -2.60
CA THR A 140 3.07 -4.99 -1.26
C THR A 140 1.96 -5.50 -0.36
N GLU A 141 2.23 -6.61 0.32
CA GLU A 141 1.31 -7.20 1.29
C GLU A 141 1.81 -6.87 2.69
N VAL A 142 0.96 -6.22 3.49
CA VAL A 142 1.23 -5.92 4.90
C VAL A 142 0.15 -6.59 5.73
N SER A 143 0.56 -7.43 6.67
CA SER A 143 -0.36 -8.13 7.57
C SER A 143 -0.90 -7.17 8.63
N MET A 144 -2.21 -6.92 8.61
CA MET A 144 -2.90 -6.15 9.65
C MET A 144 -3.12 -6.99 10.92
N PHE A 145 -3.51 -8.25 10.75
CA PHE A 145 -3.72 -9.20 11.85
C PHE A 145 -2.71 -10.33 11.78
N PRO A 146 -2.14 -10.77 12.92
CA PRO A 146 -1.42 -12.02 12.95
C PRO A 146 -2.37 -13.17 12.58
N PRO A 147 -1.87 -14.24 11.96
CA PRO A 147 -2.70 -15.36 11.51
C PRO A 147 -3.49 -15.96 12.68
N GLN A 148 -4.82 -15.88 12.58
CA GLN A 148 -5.75 -16.41 13.56
C GLN A 148 -5.92 -17.92 13.36
N LYS A 149 -6.03 -18.67 14.46
CA LYS A 149 -6.32 -20.11 14.39
C LYS A 149 -7.82 -20.33 14.32
N THR A 150 -8.33 -20.69 13.15
CA THR A 150 -9.73 -21.06 12.98
C THR A 150 -10.03 -22.36 13.71
N VAL A 151 -11.14 -22.40 14.45
CA VAL A 151 -11.59 -23.56 15.21
C VAL A 151 -13.04 -23.88 14.90
N MET A 152 -13.43 -25.13 15.13
CA MET A 152 -14.84 -25.53 15.04
C MET A 152 -15.58 -25.04 16.28
N ILE A 153 -16.60 -24.20 16.05
CA ILE A 153 -17.51 -23.73 17.09
C ILE A 153 -18.49 -24.82 17.50
N MET A 154 -18.74 -24.97 18.80
CA MET A 154 -19.66 -25.97 19.34
C MET A 154 -20.46 -25.41 20.53
N GLN A 155 -21.67 -25.91 20.74
CA GLN A 155 -22.46 -25.58 21.91
C GLN A 155 -21.74 -25.98 23.21
N LYS A 156 -21.88 -25.14 24.25
CA LYS A 156 -21.38 -25.46 25.59
C LYS A 156 -21.98 -26.78 26.06
N ASN A 157 -21.13 -27.67 26.57
CA ASN A 157 -21.48 -29.02 27.06
C ASN A 157 -22.08 -29.98 26.01
N SER A 158 -21.84 -29.75 24.72
CA SER A 158 -22.28 -30.69 23.67
C SER A 158 -21.61 -32.07 23.83
N PRO A 159 -22.38 -33.18 23.75
CA PRO A 159 -21.82 -34.53 23.78
C PRO A 159 -20.88 -34.80 22.59
N MET A 160 -21.01 -34.02 21.51
CA MET A 160 -20.19 -34.17 20.29
C MET A 160 -18.77 -33.61 20.41
N ARG A 161 -18.46 -32.88 21.48
CA ARG A 161 -17.15 -32.20 21.66
C ARG A 161 -15.97 -33.13 21.46
N LYS A 162 -16.00 -34.35 22.02
CA LYS A 162 -14.91 -35.32 21.92
C LYS A 162 -14.78 -35.89 20.52
N VAL A 163 -15.91 -36.27 19.91
CA VAL A 163 -15.96 -36.87 18.58
C VAL A 163 -15.44 -35.90 17.53
N ILE A 164 -15.93 -34.66 17.54
CA ILE A 164 -15.49 -33.62 16.60
C ILE A 164 -14.03 -33.23 16.84
N SER A 165 -13.59 -33.11 18.09
CA SER A 165 -12.19 -32.80 18.38
C SER A 165 -11.23 -33.90 17.90
N TYR A 166 -11.55 -35.17 18.12
CA TYR A 166 -10.75 -36.29 17.63
C TYR A 166 -10.77 -36.38 16.10
N GLY A 167 -11.95 -36.21 15.49
CA GLY A 167 -12.10 -36.17 14.03
C GLY A 167 -11.26 -35.06 13.39
N LEU A 168 -11.29 -33.85 13.94
CA LEU A 168 -10.52 -32.71 13.44
C LEU A 168 -9.00 -32.95 13.56
N ARG A 169 -8.54 -33.52 14.70
CA ARG A 169 -7.13 -33.91 14.85
C ARG A 169 -6.72 -34.92 13.79
N ARG A 170 -7.51 -35.98 13.59
CA ARG A 170 -7.23 -36.99 12.57
C ARG A 170 -7.15 -36.38 11.16
N VAL A 171 -8.10 -35.52 10.79
CA VAL A 171 -8.12 -34.83 9.48
C VAL A 171 -6.90 -33.91 9.30
N THR A 172 -6.39 -33.33 10.38
CA THR A 172 -5.19 -32.49 10.36
C THR A 172 -3.92 -33.33 10.27
N GLU A 173 -3.79 -34.38 11.09
CA GLU A 173 -2.63 -35.29 11.15
C GLU A 173 -2.44 -36.07 9.84
N THR A 174 -3.52 -36.46 9.18
CA THR A 174 -3.44 -37.14 7.87
C THR A 174 -3.17 -36.18 6.71
N GLY A 175 -3.15 -34.87 6.95
CA GLY A 175 -2.94 -33.86 5.91
C GLY A 175 -4.16 -33.58 5.01
N ILE A 176 -5.32 -34.17 5.30
CA ILE A 176 -6.56 -33.92 4.53
C ILE A 176 -6.95 -32.43 4.59
N LEU A 177 -6.76 -31.80 5.76
CA LEU A 177 -7.01 -30.36 5.90
C LEU A 177 -6.10 -29.54 4.97
N SER A 178 -4.80 -29.85 4.94
CA SER A 178 -3.83 -29.17 4.07
C SER A 178 -4.12 -29.38 2.59
N TYR A 179 -4.58 -30.58 2.20
CA TYR A 179 -5.00 -30.88 0.84
C TYR A 179 -6.19 -30.00 0.42
N HIS A 180 -7.27 -30.00 1.20
CA HIS A 180 -8.44 -29.16 0.90
C HIS A 180 -8.09 -27.67 0.92
N PHE A 181 -7.22 -27.23 1.84
CA PHE A 181 -6.75 -25.86 1.85
C PHE A 181 -6.09 -25.49 0.52
N ASN A 182 -5.18 -26.32 0.01
CA ASN A 182 -4.50 -26.09 -1.27
C ASN A 182 -5.40 -26.18 -2.52
N VAL A 183 -6.53 -26.90 -2.44
CA VAL A 183 -7.50 -27.03 -3.53
C VAL A 183 -8.45 -25.84 -3.58
N TRP A 184 -8.94 -25.39 -2.43
CA TRP A 184 -9.96 -24.35 -2.35
C TRP A 184 -9.42 -22.94 -2.16
N HIS A 185 -8.24 -22.77 -1.56
CA HIS A 185 -7.64 -21.45 -1.40
C HIS A 185 -6.82 -21.10 -2.63
N SER A 186 -7.11 -19.92 -3.18
CA SER A 186 -6.27 -19.30 -4.19
C SER A 186 -4.86 -19.14 -3.63
N ARG A 187 -3.88 -19.68 -4.35
CA ARG A 187 -2.47 -19.50 -3.99
C ARG A 187 -2.09 -18.05 -4.23
N LYS A 188 -1.14 -17.57 -3.43
CA LYS A 188 -0.50 -16.28 -3.68
C LYS A 188 0.03 -16.23 -5.13
N PRO A 189 -0.35 -15.22 -5.93
CA PRO A 189 0.13 -15.11 -7.29
C PRO A 189 1.66 -14.90 -7.30
N PRO A 190 2.42 -15.72 -8.05
CA PRO A 190 3.87 -15.54 -8.15
C PRO A 190 4.19 -14.29 -8.98
N CYS A 191 5.09 -13.45 -8.49
CA CYS A 191 5.67 -12.38 -9.30
C CYS A 191 6.61 -13.02 -10.34
N VAL A 192 6.21 -12.98 -11.61
CA VAL A 192 7.05 -13.39 -12.75
C VAL A 192 7.52 -12.13 -13.48
N LYS A 193 8.80 -11.79 -13.34
CA LYS A 193 9.36 -10.62 -14.04
C LYS A 193 9.56 -10.94 -15.52
N LYS A 194 8.59 -10.55 -16.35
CA LYS A 194 8.82 -10.45 -17.78
C LYS A 194 9.53 -9.13 -18.06
N ILE A 195 10.68 -9.21 -18.74
CA ILE A 195 11.41 -8.02 -19.18
C ILE A 195 10.62 -7.43 -20.34
N GLU A 196 9.86 -6.37 -20.08
CA GLU A 196 9.25 -5.59 -21.15
C GLU A 196 10.23 -4.56 -21.70
N THR A 197 10.05 -4.19 -22.96
CA THR A 197 10.90 -3.23 -23.68
C THR A 197 10.87 -1.82 -23.08
N SER A 198 9.84 -1.50 -22.28
CA SER A 198 9.70 -0.24 -21.53
C SER A 198 10.71 -0.11 -20.37
N ASP A 199 11.08 -1.21 -19.72
CA ASP A 199 12.05 -1.23 -18.60
C ASP A 199 13.51 -1.06 -19.07
N LEU A 200 13.72 -1.18 -20.39
CA LEU A 200 14.99 -0.90 -21.09
C LEU A 200 15.10 0.57 -21.54
N HIS A 201 14.06 1.39 -21.34
CA HIS A 201 14.10 2.81 -21.66
C HIS A 201 14.94 3.54 -20.61
N VAL A 202 16.23 3.70 -20.90
CA VAL A 202 17.17 4.41 -20.02
C VAL A 202 16.88 5.90 -20.07
N ASP A 203 16.49 6.46 -18.93
CA ASP A 203 16.17 7.88 -18.80
C ASP A 203 17.41 8.75 -19.00
N MET A 204 17.28 9.85 -19.74
CA MET A 204 18.41 10.72 -20.11
C MET A 204 19.09 11.33 -18.88
N ASP A 205 18.38 11.45 -17.76
CA ASP A 205 18.91 11.94 -16.49
C ASP A 205 20.04 11.07 -15.96
N THR A 206 20.00 9.75 -16.20
CA THR A 206 21.08 8.84 -15.78
C THR A 206 22.35 9.01 -16.62
N VAL A 207 22.19 9.37 -17.90
CA VAL A 207 23.29 9.54 -18.88
C VAL A 207 23.84 10.97 -18.87
N SER A 208 23.10 11.93 -18.31
CA SER A 208 23.45 13.35 -18.24
C SER A 208 24.85 13.59 -17.65
N SER A 209 25.18 12.92 -16.55
CA SER A 209 26.48 13.04 -15.87
C SER A 209 27.66 12.61 -16.75
N ALA A 210 27.50 11.52 -17.51
CA ALA A 210 28.50 11.03 -18.45
C ALA A 210 28.69 12.00 -19.63
N LEU A 211 27.60 12.55 -20.17
CA LEU A 211 27.65 13.54 -21.26
C LEU A 211 28.33 14.84 -20.83
N LEU A 212 28.09 15.31 -19.61
CA LEU A 212 28.76 16.50 -19.07
C LEU A 212 30.28 16.29 -18.97
N ILE A 213 30.72 15.14 -18.46
CA ILE A 213 32.15 14.79 -18.39
C ILE A 213 32.77 14.77 -19.81
N LEU A 214 32.04 14.25 -20.79
CA LEU A 214 32.46 14.20 -22.19
C LEU A 214 32.62 15.62 -22.77
N LEU A 215 31.67 16.52 -22.50
CA LEU A 215 31.75 17.92 -22.93
C LEU A 215 32.92 18.66 -22.28
N PHE A 216 33.15 18.48 -20.97
CA PHE A 216 34.29 19.11 -20.29
C PHE A 216 35.64 18.62 -20.81
N SER A 217 35.77 17.34 -21.13
CA SER A 217 37.01 16.79 -21.68
C SER A 217 37.30 17.33 -23.10
N TYR A 218 36.27 17.49 -23.94
CA TYR A 218 36.43 18.17 -25.23
C TYR A 218 36.82 19.64 -25.06
N ALA A 219 36.20 20.37 -24.13
CA ALA A 219 36.55 21.77 -23.88
C ALA A 219 38.00 21.91 -23.40
N PHE A 220 38.44 21.04 -22.49
CA PHE A 220 39.80 21.05 -21.94
C PHE A 220 40.86 20.76 -23.01
N THR A 221 40.61 19.77 -23.88
CA THR A 221 41.52 19.44 -24.99
C THR A 221 41.61 20.55 -26.03
N ILE A 222 40.48 21.18 -26.38
CA ILE A 222 40.46 22.35 -27.28
C ILE A 222 41.20 23.55 -26.66
N MET A 223 41.07 23.77 -25.35
CA MET A 223 41.79 24.84 -24.65
C MET A 223 43.31 24.63 -24.70
N ILE A 224 43.80 23.42 -24.42
CA ILE A 224 45.23 23.09 -24.51
C ILE A 224 45.74 23.32 -25.94
N LEU A 225 45.03 22.78 -26.94
CA LEU A 225 45.40 22.98 -28.34
C LEU A 225 45.43 24.47 -28.73
N GLY A 226 44.46 25.25 -28.25
CA GLY A 226 44.42 26.70 -28.44
C GLY A 226 45.63 27.41 -27.83
N THR A 227 46.04 27.02 -26.62
CA THR A 227 47.23 27.59 -25.96
C THR A 227 48.52 27.26 -26.69
N GLU A 228 48.68 26.05 -27.22
CA GLU A 228 49.86 25.64 -27.99
C GLU A 228 49.98 26.43 -29.30
N ILE A 229 48.87 26.59 -30.04
CA ILE A 229 48.84 27.37 -31.28
C ILE A 229 49.17 28.84 -31.01
N LEU A 230 48.64 29.40 -29.92
CA LEU A 230 48.90 30.79 -29.54
C LEU A 230 50.38 30.99 -29.14
N TYR A 231 50.94 30.06 -28.36
CA TYR A 231 52.35 30.07 -27.97
C TYR A 231 53.29 29.95 -29.17
N SER A 232 53.01 29.03 -30.10
CA SER A 232 53.77 28.85 -31.33
C SER A 232 53.74 30.11 -32.21
N LYS A 233 52.55 30.71 -32.42
CA LYS A 233 52.43 31.96 -33.18
C LYS A 233 53.13 33.13 -32.49
N TRP A 234 53.08 33.20 -31.16
CA TRP A 234 53.74 34.26 -30.41
C TRP A 234 55.28 34.15 -30.50
N GLN A 235 55.83 32.94 -30.29
CA GLN A 235 57.26 32.64 -30.49
C GLN A 235 57.73 33.00 -31.90
N TYR A 236 56.99 32.58 -32.93
CA TYR A 236 57.34 32.89 -34.32
C TYR A 236 57.32 34.39 -34.62
N ARG A 237 56.33 35.14 -34.09
CA ARG A 237 56.27 36.61 -34.25
C ARG A 237 57.38 37.34 -33.48
N LEU A 238 57.79 36.82 -32.32
CA LEU A 238 58.89 37.40 -31.53
C LEU A 238 60.24 37.21 -32.22
N ILE A 239 60.48 36.02 -32.78
CA ILE A 239 61.70 35.72 -33.54
C ILE A 239 61.80 36.59 -34.81
N ILE A 240 60.69 36.82 -35.53
CA ILE A 240 60.68 37.71 -36.71
C ILE A 240 60.89 39.19 -36.34
N ARG A 241 60.48 39.63 -35.14
CA ARG A 241 60.70 41.02 -34.71
C ARG A 241 62.10 41.30 -34.18
N LEU A 242 62.92 40.28 -33.92
CA LEU A 242 64.27 40.39 -33.33
C LEU A 242 65.40 40.21 -34.36
N ASN A 243 65.09 40.00 -35.64
CA ASN A 243 66.03 39.88 -36.76
C ASN A 243 65.66 40.87 -37.87
#